data_AF-X1DZQ8-F1
#
_entry.id   AF-X1DZQ8-F1
#
_cell.length_a   1.000
_cell.length_b   1.000
_cell.length_c   1.000
_cell.angle_alpha   90.00
_cell.angle_beta   90.00
_cell.angle_gamma   90.00
#
_symmetry.space_group_name_H-M   'P 1'
#
loop_
_entity.id
_entity.type
_entity.pdbx_description
1 polymer ?
#
loop_
_entity_poly.entity_id
_entity_poly.type
_entity_poly.pdbx_seq_one_letter_code
_entity_poly.pdbx_strand_id
1 'polypeptide(L)'
;MIVEVKNIFILFIISLFFTCIAVSGYGEENIIVKNEEESKMEKATFAGGCFWCMESPFEELDGIREVIAGYTGGHKENPTYEEVTTGKTGHFEAVQITFDPSIITYSELLEVFWRQINPTDIRGQFADRGEQYKTAVFYHNDEQKRLAEESKEKLQASGKF
;
A
#
# COMPACT_ATOMS: atom_id res chain seq x y z
N MET A 1 9.96 56.83 -49.70
CA MET A 1 10.48 57.32 -48.41
C MET A 1 11.41 56.23 -47.89
N ILE A 2 12.75 56.24 -48.01
CA ILE A 2 13.77 57.30 -47.77
C ILE A 2 13.41 58.03 -46.46
N VAL A 3 14.16 57.93 -45.35
CA VAL A 3 15.59 58.27 -45.12
C VAL A 3 16.06 57.48 -43.86
N GLU A 4 17.19 56.74 -43.87
CA GLU A 4 18.51 57.07 -43.24
C GLU A 4 18.50 58.09 -42.07
N VAL A 5 19.30 57.96 -41.00
CA VAL A 5 20.72 58.39 -40.86
C VAL A 5 21.29 57.71 -39.58
N LYS A 6 22.30 56.83 -39.61
CA LYS A 6 23.77 56.97 -39.78
C LYS A 6 24.51 57.82 -38.71
N ASN A 7 25.35 57.18 -37.90
CA ASN A 7 26.80 57.46 -37.76
C ASN A 7 27.36 56.67 -36.57
N ILE A 8 28.26 55.68 -36.75
CA ILE A 8 29.69 55.80 -37.11
C ILE A 8 30.40 56.74 -36.14
N PHE A 9 31.22 56.19 -35.25
CA PHE A 9 32.52 56.77 -34.90
C PHE A 9 33.41 55.68 -34.26
N ILE A 10 34.36 55.21 -35.08
CA ILE A 10 35.76 54.93 -34.72
C ILE A 10 36.14 53.57 -34.09
N LEU A 11 36.77 52.76 -34.95
CA LEU A 11 37.87 51.86 -34.63
C LEU A 11 39.02 52.60 -33.91
N PHE A 12 39.53 52.09 -32.80
CA PHE A 12 40.97 52.21 -32.46
C PHE A 12 41.42 51.15 -31.45
N ILE A 13 42.55 50.51 -31.77
CA ILE A 13 43.52 49.83 -30.89
C ILE A 13 43.06 48.49 -30.27
N ILE A 14 43.42 47.34 -30.86
CA ILE A 14 44.72 46.66 -30.78
C ILE A 14 45.15 46.36 -29.33
N SER A 15 45.04 45.07 -28.98
CA SER A 15 45.97 44.26 -28.18
C SER A 15 46.65 44.94 -26.97
N LEU A 16 46.23 44.57 -25.77
CA LEU A 16 47.11 43.99 -24.75
C LEU A 16 46.24 43.57 -23.54
N PHE A 17 46.06 42.28 -23.30
CA PHE A 17 46.46 41.61 -22.05
C PHE A 17 46.02 40.16 -22.11
N PHE A 18 46.99 39.35 -22.52
CA PHE A 18 47.15 37.97 -22.12
C PHE A 18 46.82 37.81 -20.63
N THR A 19 45.81 37.00 -20.31
CA THR A 19 45.92 36.09 -19.17
C THR A 19 45.06 34.87 -19.42
N CYS A 20 45.73 33.73 -19.50
CA CYS A 20 45.16 32.39 -19.50
C CYS A 20 44.04 32.24 -18.47
N ILE A 21 42.97 31.56 -18.83
CA ILE A 21 42.61 30.27 -18.21
C ILE A 21 41.89 29.47 -19.30
N ALA A 22 42.58 28.46 -19.80
CA ALA A 22 41.94 27.30 -20.39
C ALA A 22 41.35 26.48 -19.23
N VAL A 23 40.03 26.37 -19.16
CA VAL A 23 39.38 25.18 -18.59
C VAL A 23 38.53 24.59 -19.70
N SER A 24 39.16 23.62 -20.35
CA SER A 24 38.58 22.50 -21.06
C SER A 24 37.55 21.76 -20.20
N GLY A 25 36.41 21.42 -20.79
CA GLY A 25 35.52 20.36 -20.31
C GLY A 25 34.10 20.80 -19.99
N TYR A 26 33.28 21.08 -21.01
CA TYR A 26 31.84 20.89 -20.87
C TYR A 26 31.57 19.38 -20.93
N GLY A 27 31.55 18.74 -19.76
CA GLY A 27 31.00 17.39 -19.61
C GLY A 27 29.49 17.47 -19.52
N GLU A 28 28.78 16.68 -20.33
CA GLU A 28 27.37 16.37 -20.11
C GLU A 28 27.23 15.71 -18.74
N GLU A 29 26.65 16.43 -17.78
CA GLU A 29 26.21 15.83 -16.55
C GLU A 29 24.91 15.06 -16.85
N ASN A 30 25.05 13.77 -17.17
CA ASN A 30 23.93 12.84 -17.18
C ASN A 30 23.43 12.72 -15.74
N ILE A 31 22.45 13.55 -15.37
CA ILE A 31 21.68 13.38 -14.14
C ILE A 31 20.89 12.08 -14.30
N ILE A 32 21.45 10.99 -13.78
CA ILE A 32 20.68 9.77 -13.51
C ILE A 32 19.71 10.15 -12.39
N VAL A 33 18.52 10.62 -12.76
CA VAL A 33 17.39 10.66 -11.85
C VAL A 33 17.08 9.21 -11.53
N LYS A 34 17.60 8.71 -10.40
CA LYS A 34 17.06 7.51 -9.79
C LYS A 34 15.63 7.85 -9.40
N ASN A 35 14.67 7.39 -10.20
CA ASN A 35 13.29 7.24 -9.74
C ASN A 35 13.34 6.18 -8.64
N GLU A 36 13.56 6.61 -7.40
CA GLU A 36 13.09 5.84 -6.25
C GLU A 36 11.56 5.90 -6.36
N GLU A 37 10.96 4.83 -6.89
CA GLU A 37 9.53 4.60 -6.68
C GLU A 37 9.35 4.51 -5.17
N GLU A 38 8.88 5.60 -4.56
CA GLU A 38 8.38 5.59 -3.19
C GLU A 38 7.22 4.57 -3.18
N SER A 39 7.51 3.37 -2.68
CA SER A 39 6.53 2.30 -2.55
C SER A 39 5.32 2.85 -1.80
N LYS A 40 4.21 3.00 -2.52
CA LYS A 40 3.00 3.51 -1.90
C LYS A 40 2.44 2.41 -1.01
N MET A 41 2.29 2.73 0.28
CA MET A 41 1.64 1.86 1.24
C MET A 41 0.26 1.40 0.74
N GLU A 42 -0.01 0.11 0.87
CA GLU A 42 -1.27 -0.53 0.54
C GLU A 42 -2.04 -0.93 1.80
N LYS A 43 -3.32 -1.29 1.61
CA LYS A 43 -4.20 -1.76 2.69
C LYS A 43 -4.72 -3.16 2.39
N ALA A 44 -4.75 -4.01 3.41
CA ALA A 44 -5.45 -5.30 3.42
C ALA A 44 -6.51 -5.29 4.54
N THR A 45 -7.62 -5.99 4.37
CA THR A 45 -8.65 -6.07 5.42
C THR A 45 -9.22 -7.48 5.52
N PHE A 46 -9.09 -8.06 6.72
CA PHE A 46 -9.45 -9.44 7.00
C PHE A 46 -10.34 -9.54 8.23
N ALA A 47 -11.35 -10.41 8.16
CA ALA A 47 -12.18 -10.82 9.29
C ALA A 47 -11.98 -12.32 9.52
N GLY A 48 -11.78 -12.70 10.78
CA GLY A 48 -11.31 -14.04 11.13
C GLY A 48 -11.57 -14.43 12.58
N GLY A 49 -12.62 -13.92 13.21
CA GLY A 49 -12.89 -14.13 14.64
C GLY A 49 -12.68 -12.84 15.44
N CYS A 50 -12.38 -12.99 16.73
CA CYS A 50 -12.03 -11.85 17.59
C CYS A 50 -10.86 -11.06 16.99
N PHE A 51 -11.07 -9.77 16.75
CA PHE A 51 -10.05 -8.91 16.14
C PHE A 51 -8.73 -8.80 16.92
N TRP A 52 -8.74 -8.89 18.26
CA TRP A 52 -7.54 -8.82 19.10
C TRP A 52 -6.64 -10.03 18.88
N CYS A 53 -7.22 -11.19 18.56
CA CYS A 53 -6.46 -12.38 18.19
C CYS A 53 -5.88 -12.27 16.78
N MET A 54 -6.49 -11.45 15.92
CA MET A 54 -6.10 -11.26 14.53
C MET A 54 -5.06 -10.17 14.33
N GLU A 55 -4.87 -9.23 15.27
CA GLU A 55 -3.88 -8.15 15.16
C GLU A 55 -2.44 -8.68 15.27
N SER A 56 -2.12 -9.35 16.39
CA SER A 56 -0.76 -9.76 16.73
C SER A 56 -0.02 -10.60 15.65
N PRO A 57 -0.69 -11.50 14.89
CA PRO A 57 -0.02 -12.24 13.81
C PRO A 57 0.58 -11.37 12.70
N PHE A 58 0.16 -10.11 12.56
CA PHE A 58 0.67 -9.20 11.53
C PHE A 58 1.60 -8.11 12.08
N GLU A 59 1.41 -7.64 13.31
CA GLU A 59 2.12 -6.47 13.87
C GLU A 59 3.66 -6.58 13.82
N GLU A 60 4.21 -7.80 13.95
CA GLU A 60 5.65 -8.05 14.01
C GLU A 60 6.28 -8.34 12.64
N LEU A 61 5.51 -8.34 11.56
CA LEU A 61 6.03 -8.65 10.22
C LEU A 61 6.74 -7.45 9.59
N ASP A 62 7.89 -7.70 8.97
CA ASP A 62 8.60 -6.69 8.20
C ASP A 62 7.71 -6.14 7.07
N GLY A 63 7.73 -4.81 6.89
CA GLY A 63 6.89 -4.12 5.91
C GLY A 63 5.49 -3.76 6.42
N ILE A 64 5.09 -4.17 7.62
CA ILE A 64 3.86 -3.69 8.24
C ILE A 64 4.11 -2.34 8.91
N ARG A 65 3.24 -1.37 8.60
CA ARG A 65 3.25 -0.05 9.24
C ARG A 65 2.26 0.04 10.39
N GLU A 66 1.09 -0.55 10.21
CA GLU A 66 -0.02 -0.42 11.16
C GLU A 66 -1.01 -1.57 10.99
N VAL A 67 -1.57 -2.03 12.10
CA VAL A 67 -2.71 -2.95 12.14
C VAL A 67 -3.76 -2.32 13.05
N ILE A 68 -4.98 -2.15 12.55
CA ILE A 68 -6.09 -1.52 13.30
C ILE A 68 -7.28 -2.47 13.35
N ALA A 69 -7.71 -2.83 14.56
CA ALA A 69 -9.00 -3.45 14.82
C ALA A 69 -10.18 -2.51 14.53
N GLY A 70 -11.24 -3.06 13.91
CA GLY A 70 -12.47 -2.32 13.64
C GLY A 70 -13.60 -3.20 13.12
N TYR A 71 -14.61 -2.55 12.54
CA TYR A 71 -15.84 -3.19 12.06
C TYR A 71 -16.12 -2.87 10.60
N THR A 72 -16.47 -3.87 9.80
CA THR A 72 -16.76 -3.67 8.36
C THR A 72 -17.76 -4.70 7.83
N GLY A 73 -18.24 -4.51 6.59
CA GLY A 73 -19.18 -5.42 5.91
C GLY A 73 -20.65 -5.36 6.34
N GLY A 74 -20.96 -4.61 7.41
CA GLY A 74 -22.33 -4.43 7.90
C GLY A 74 -23.04 -3.19 7.34
N HIS A 75 -24.22 -2.93 7.89
CA HIS A 75 -25.13 -1.87 7.42
C HIS A 75 -25.38 -0.76 8.44
N LYS A 76 -24.98 -0.94 9.70
CA LYS A 76 -25.13 0.07 10.75
C LYS A 76 -24.01 1.08 10.62
N GLU A 77 -24.33 2.35 10.40
CA GLU A 77 -23.31 3.41 10.42
C GLU A 77 -22.73 3.61 11.83
N ASN A 78 -21.40 3.77 11.90
CA ASN A 78 -20.63 4.04 13.12
C ASN A 78 -21.03 3.17 14.33
N PRO A 79 -20.97 1.82 14.21
CA PRO A 79 -21.45 0.94 15.26
C PRO A 79 -20.49 0.95 16.45
N THR A 80 -21.05 0.81 17.65
CA THR A 80 -20.29 0.56 18.89
C THR A 80 -20.01 -0.94 19.08
N TYR A 81 -19.04 -1.28 19.94
CA TYR A 81 -18.74 -2.67 20.27
C TYR A 81 -19.97 -3.42 20.83
N GLU A 82 -20.72 -2.78 21.72
CA GLU A 82 -21.93 -3.33 22.32
C GLU A 82 -23.01 -3.60 21.27
N GLU A 83 -23.11 -2.77 20.23
CA GLU A 83 -24.04 -3.01 19.13
C GLU A 83 -23.58 -4.17 18.25
N VAL A 84 -22.29 -4.24 17.90
CA VAL A 84 -21.74 -5.32 17.05
C VAL A 84 -21.86 -6.69 17.71
N THR A 85 -21.58 -6.78 19.02
CA THR A 85 -21.66 -8.04 19.78
C THR A 85 -23.07 -8.63 19.81
N THR A 86 -24.12 -7.83 19.56
CA THR A 86 -25.49 -8.36 19.38
C THR A 86 -25.68 -9.19 18.10
N GLY A 87 -24.76 -9.08 17.14
CA GLY A 87 -24.85 -9.68 15.80
C GLY A 87 -25.86 -9.01 14.86
N LYS A 88 -26.53 -7.94 15.29
CA LYS A 88 -27.62 -7.31 14.50
C LYS A 88 -27.15 -6.24 13.52
N THR A 89 -25.93 -5.73 13.67
CA THR A 89 -25.38 -4.66 12.82
C THR A 89 -24.92 -5.17 11.45
N GLY A 90 -24.80 -6.49 11.30
CA GLY A 90 -24.24 -7.15 10.12
C GLY A 90 -22.73 -6.97 9.95
N HIS A 91 -22.06 -6.28 10.87
CA HIS A 91 -20.61 -6.09 10.79
C HIS A 91 -19.87 -7.34 11.21
N PHE A 92 -18.71 -7.51 10.58
CA PHE A 92 -17.64 -8.40 11.00
C PHE A 92 -16.68 -7.62 11.90
N GLU A 93 -16.11 -8.30 12.89
CA GLU A 93 -14.85 -7.88 13.48
C GLU A 93 -13.73 -8.14 12.47
N ALA A 94 -12.94 -7.11 12.21
CA ALA A 94 -11.91 -7.14 11.19
C ALA A 94 -10.67 -6.35 11.63
N VAL A 95 -9.53 -6.68 11.01
CA VAL A 95 -8.31 -5.90 11.09
C VAL A 95 -8.03 -5.25 9.75
N GLN A 96 -7.63 -3.98 9.75
CA GLN A 96 -7.08 -3.29 8.58
C GLN A 96 -5.57 -3.17 8.75
N ILE A 97 -4.83 -3.74 7.80
CA ILE A 97 -3.37 -3.77 7.80
C ILE A 97 -2.89 -2.77 6.76
N THR A 98 -2.03 -1.83 7.15
CA THR A 98 -1.31 -0.94 6.23
C THR A 98 0.11 -1.46 6.04
N PHE A 99 0.49 -1.80 4.80
CA PHE A 99 1.73 -2.52 4.51
C PHE A 99 2.48 -1.96 3.30
N ASP A 100 3.79 -2.15 3.26
CA ASP A 100 4.66 -1.81 2.15
C ASP A 100 4.74 -3.01 1.18
N PRO A 101 4.13 -2.92 -0.02
CA PRO A 101 4.10 -4.04 -0.97
C PRO A 101 5.48 -4.40 -1.55
N SER A 102 6.50 -3.55 -1.37
CA SER A 102 7.88 -3.85 -1.78
C SER A 102 8.63 -4.74 -0.80
N ILE A 103 8.13 -4.87 0.45
CA ILE A 103 8.73 -5.68 1.52
C ILE A 103 7.89 -6.93 1.78
N ILE A 104 6.56 -6.80 1.86
CA ILE A 104 5.62 -7.89 2.09
C ILE A 104 4.46 -7.83 1.11
N THR A 105 4.17 -8.93 0.45
CA THR A 105 3.13 -9.00 -0.57
C THR A 105 1.75 -9.29 0.04
N TYR A 106 0.70 -8.88 -0.67
CA TYR A 106 -0.68 -9.23 -0.28
C TYR A 106 -0.91 -10.76 -0.20
N SER A 107 -0.25 -11.54 -1.05
CA SER A 107 -0.31 -13.01 -1.02
C SER A 107 0.29 -13.59 0.27
N GLU A 108 1.40 -13.02 0.76
CA GLU A 108 1.97 -13.42 2.05
C GLU A 108 1.04 -13.09 3.22
N LEU A 109 0.38 -11.93 3.17
CA LEU A 109 -0.64 -11.58 4.17
C LEU A 109 -1.82 -12.57 4.17
N LEU A 110 -2.27 -13.02 2.99
CA LEU A 110 -3.29 -14.07 2.86
C LEU A 110 -2.81 -15.40 3.46
N GLU A 111 -1.55 -15.79 3.22
CA GLU A 111 -0.98 -17.01 3.81
C GLU A 111 -0.90 -16.95 5.35
N VAL A 112 -0.56 -15.79 5.92
CA VAL A 112 -0.64 -15.56 7.37
C VAL A 112 -2.08 -15.68 7.84
N PHE A 113 -3.02 -14.99 7.19
CA PHE A 113 -4.45 -15.00 7.51
C PHE A 113 -5.04 -16.42 7.58
N TRP A 114 -4.81 -17.24 6.56
CA TRP A 114 -5.36 -18.61 6.50
C TRP A 114 -4.85 -19.53 7.61
N ARG A 115 -3.69 -19.21 8.23
CA ARG A 115 -3.14 -19.97 9.36
C ARG A 115 -3.76 -19.59 10.71
N GLN A 116 -4.41 -18.43 10.79
CA GLN A 116 -5.01 -17.93 12.05
C GLN A 116 -6.46 -18.37 12.23
N ILE A 117 -7.08 -18.97 11.22
CA ILE A 117 -8.52 -19.24 11.20
C ILE A 117 -8.85 -20.67 10.77
N ASN A 118 -10.07 -21.11 11.06
CA ASN A 118 -10.70 -22.25 10.41
C ASN A 118 -11.64 -21.76 9.28
N PRO A 119 -11.25 -21.84 8.00
CA PRO A 119 -12.04 -21.33 6.88
C PRO A 119 -13.33 -22.13 6.62
N THR A 120 -13.52 -23.27 7.28
CA THR A 120 -14.73 -24.11 7.15
C THR A 120 -15.76 -23.84 8.26
N ASP A 121 -15.41 -23.05 9.28
CA ASP A 121 -16.34 -22.76 10.38
C ASP A 121 -17.35 -21.68 9.99
N ILE A 122 -18.54 -22.13 9.59
CA ILE A 122 -19.63 -21.24 9.18
C ILE A 122 -20.36 -20.56 10.35
N ARG A 123 -19.96 -20.80 11.60
CA ARG A 123 -20.66 -20.32 12.81
C ARG A 123 -19.86 -19.30 13.64
N GLY A 124 -18.69 -18.88 13.14
CA GLY A 124 -17.74 -18.02 13.84
C GLY A 124 -16.51 -18.81 14.33
N GLN A 125 -15.39 -18.13 14.56
CA GLN A 125 -14.09 -18.78 14.78
C GLN A 125 -13.87 -19.25 16.22
N PHE A 126 -13.39 -20.50 16.39
CA PHE A 126 -12.97 -21.08 17.67
C PHE A 126 -14.01 -20.95 18.82
N ALA A 127 -13.73 -20.19 19.86
CA ALA A 127 -14.67 -19.95 20.96
C ALA A 127 -15.66 -18.82 20.64
N ASP A 128 -15.36 -17.99 19.63
CA ASP A 128 -16.15 -16.82 19.25
C ASP A 128 -17.26 -17.23 18.28
N ARG A 129 -18.52 -16.95 18.65
CA ARG A 129 -19.70 -17.43 17.92
C ARG A 129 -20.64 -16.29 17.59
N GLY A 130 -21.09 -16.25 16.33
CA GLY A 130 -21.89 -15.17 15.78
C GLY A 130 -21.46 -14.77 14.37
N GLU A 131 -22.33 -14.05 13.66
CA GLU A 131 -22.06 -13.55 12.31
C GLU A 131 -20.83 -12.64 12.27
N GLN A 132 -20.65 -11.83 13.31
CA GLN A 132 -19.54 -10.90 13.43
C GLN A 132 -18.16 -11.55 13.52
N TYR A 133 -18.09 -12.83 13.89
CA TYR A 133 -16.85 -13.58 14.04
C TYR A 133 -16.58 -14.53 12.86
N LYS A 134 -17.34 -14.40 11.77
CA LYS A 134 -17.13 -15.21 10.57
C LYS A 134 -15.92 -14.72 9.77
N THR A 135 -15.47 -15.59 8.87
CA THR A 135 -14.35 -15.31 7.98
C THR A 135 -14.80 -14.46 6.79
N ALA A 136 -14.08 -13.39 6.49
CA ALA A 136 -14.22 -12.63 5.26
C ALA A 136 -12.90 -11.95 4.86
N VAL A 137 -12.70 -11.76 3.55
CA VAL A 137 -11.62 -10.96 2.98
C VAL A 137 -12.24 -9.78 2.25
N PHE A 138 -11.89 -8.56 2.66
CA PHE A 138 -12.38 -7.32 2.07
C PHE A 138 -11.27 -6.71 1.21
N TYR A 139 -11.31 -7.02 -0.08
CA TYR A 139 -10.32 -6.54 -1.06
C TYR A 139 -10.50 -5.04 -1.37
N HIS A 140 -9.39 -4.36 -1.62
CA HIS A 140 -9.37 -2.92 -1.92
C HIS A 140 -9.22 -2.59 -3.41
N ASN A 141 -8.90 -3.59 -4.24
CA ASN A 141 -8.79 -3.49 -5.69
C ASN A 141 -8.98 -4.86 -6.36
N ASP A 142 -9.05 -4.87 -7.69
CA ASP A 142 -9.29 -6.10 -8.47
C ASP A 142 -8.15 -7.12 -8.36
N GLU A 143 -6.91 -6.66 -8.15
CA GLU A 143 -5.77 -7.55 -7.99
C GLU A 143 -5.83 -8.29 -6.65
N GLN A 144 -6.16 -7.59 -5.56
CA GLN A 144 -6.40 -8.21 -4.26
C GLN A 144 -7.57 -9.20 -4.31
N LYS A 145 -8.63 -8.89 -5.07
CA LYS A 145 -9.73 -9.84 -5.29
C LYS A 145 -9.22 -11.11 -5.97
N ARG A 146 -8.50 -10.96 -7.08
CA ARG A 146 -7.92 -12.08 -7.85
C ARG A 146 -7.02 -12.96 -6.98
N LEU A 147 -6.10 -12.33 -6.23
CA LEU A 147 -5.19 -13.02 -5.32
C LEU A 147 -5.90 -13.71 -4.15
N ALA A 148 -6.93 -13.08 -3.59
CA ALA A 148 -7.74 -13.69 -2.53
C ALA A 148 -8.48 -14.95 -3.03
N GLU A 149 -9.11 -14.87 -4.21
CA GLU A 149 -9.78 -16.00 -4.86
C GLU A 149 -8.77 -17.13 -5.17
N GLU A 150 -7.62 -16.81 -5.76
CA GLU A 150 -6.55 -17.78 -6.05
C GLU A 150 -6.02 -18.44 -4.76
N SER A 151 -5.79 -17.66 -3.70
CA SER A 151 -5.31 -18.21 -2.42
C SER A 151 -6.32 -19.16 -1.78
N LYS A 152 -7.62 -18.87 -1.91
CA LYS A 152 -8.70 -19.72 -1.43
C LYS A 152 -8.75 -21.04 -2.21
N GLU A 153 -8.65 -20.98 -3.54
CA GLU A 153 -8.60 -22.16 -4.38
C GLU A 153 -7.37 -23.04 -4.08
N LYS A 154 -6.20 -22.42 -3.92
CA LYS A 154 -4.97 -23.08 -3.49
C LYS A 154 -5.14 -23.77 -2.14
N LEU A 155 -5.79 -23.11 -1.17
CA LEU A 155 -6.07 -23.69 0.14
C LEU A 155 -7.02 -24.89 0.03
N GLN A 156 -8.09 -24.76 -0.73
CA GLN A 156 -9.04 -25.85 -0.97
C GLN A 156 -8.38 -27.06 -1.64
N ALA A 157 -7.51 -26.82 -2.63
CA ALA A 157 -6.76 -27.88 -3.31
C ALA A 157 -5.71 -28.56 -2.42
N SER A 158 -5.27 -27.90 -1.34
CA SER A 158 -4.23 -28.42 -0.44
C SER A 158 -4.69 -29.60 0.44
N GLY A 159 -6.00 -29.79 0.62
CA GLY A 159 -6.57 -30.83 1.49
C GLY A 159 -6.32 -30.62 2.99
N LYS A 160 -5.88 -29.42 3.41
CA LYS A 160 -5.67 -29.08 4.82
C LYS A 160 -6.97 -28.90 5.61
N PHE A 161 -8.08 -28.71 4.92
CA PHE A 161 -9.42 -28.48 5.47
C PHE A 161 -10.46 -29.28 4.69
#